data_AF-A0A2S6FUB3-F1
#
_entry.id   AF-A0A2S6FUB3-F1
#
_cell.length_a   1.000
_cell.length_b   1.000
_cell.length_c   1.000
_cell.angle_alpha   90.00
_cell.angle_beta   90.00
_cell.angle_gamma   90.00
#
_symmetry.space_group_name_H-M   'P 1'
#
loop_
_entity.id
_entity.type
_entity.pdbx_description
1 polymer ?
#
loop_
_entity_poly.entity_id
_entity_poly.type
_entity_poly.pdbx_seq_one_letter_code
_entity_poly.pdbx_strand_id
1 'polypeptide(L)'
;MLIYDEYRKAKDKETFKENHYGEIILHQNAKKYFDKLGVKKLAKISDLQVEFKELNAKKKALYEQYYELKDSVKQYQTVQRNLEQLLPQKQNKKSIGYDR
;
A
#
# COMPACT_ATOMS: atom_id res chain seq x y z
N MET A 1 27.85 -12.79 4.22
CA MET A 1 27.95 -14.17 4.73
C MET A 1 26.99 -14.24 5.91
N LEU A 2 26.03 -15.17 5.94
CA LEU A 2 24.95 -15.13 6.94
C LEU A 2 25.58 -15.34 8.33
N ILE A 3 25.40 -14.39 9.25
CA ILE A 3 25.88 -14.47 10.65
C ILE A 3 25.39 -15.75 11.35
N TYR A 4 24.28 -16.32 10.89
CA TYR A 4 23.80 -17.64 11.31
C TYR A 4 24.69 -18.81 10.87
N ASP A 5 25.29 -18.76 9.67
CA ASP A 5 26.23 -19.78 9.20
C ASP A 5 27.56 -19.71 9.95
N GLU A 6 27.99 -18.50 10.31
CA GLU A 6 29.17 -18.26 11.16
C GLU A 6 28.91 -18.73 12.59
N TYR A 7 27.74 -18.43 13.17
CA TYR A 7 27.28 -18.99 14.45
C TYR A 7 27.31 -20.53 14.45
N ARG A 8 26.85 -21.17 13.36
CA ARG A 8 26.85 -22.63 13.27
C ARG A 8 28.26 -23.23 13.31
N LYS A 9 29.25 -22.52 12.77
CA LYS A 9 30.66 -22.92 12.67
C LYS A 9 31.52 -22.41 13.83
N ALA A 10 31.02 -21.49 14.64
CA ALA A 10 31.75 -20.91 15.76
C ALA A 10 32.15 -21.99 16.79
N LYS A 11 33.40 -21.92 17.26
CA LYS A 11 33.93 -22.80 18.33
C LYS A 11 33.31 -22.48 19.68
N ASP A 12 33.13 -21.18 19.96
CA ASP A 12 32.42 -20.71 21.14
C ASP A 12 31.10 -20.08 20.72
N LYS A 13 30.02 -20.81 20.96
CA LYS A 13 28.68 -20.45 20.51
C LYS A 13 27.96 -19.54 21.49
N GLU A 14 28.34 -19.52 22.76
CA GLU A 14 27.67 -18.68 23.75
C GLU A 14 28.07 -17.22 23.57
N THR A 15 29.36 -16.93 23.52
CA THR A 15 29.88 -15.57 23.30
C THR A 15 29.48 -15.02 21.94
N PHE A 16 29.49 -15.85 20.89
CA PHE A 16 29.02 -15.44 19.57
C PHE A 16 27.50 -15.15 19.57
N LYS A 17 26.72 -15.93 20.32
CA LYS A 17 25.27 -15.71 20.43
C LYS A 17 24.95 -14.45 21.22
N GLU A 18 25.72 -14.10 22.24
CA GLU A 18 25.54 -12.85 22.98
C GLU A 18 25.82 -11.63 22.09
N ASN A 19 26.91 -11.66 21.33
CA ASN A 19 27.31 -10.57 20.44
C ASN A 19 26.36 -10.41 19.23
N HIS A 20 25.79 -11.50 18.73
CA HIS A 20 24.93 -11.51 17.53
C HIS A 20 23.49 -11.95 17.83
N TYR A 21 23.02 -11.74 19.06
CA TYR A 21 21.78 -12.31 19.58
C TYR A 21 20.55 -11.96 18.72
N GLY A 22 20.41 -10.68 18.38
CA GLY A 22 19.27 -10.18 17.61
C GLY A 22 19.16 -10.82 16.23
N GLU A 23 20.28 -10.93 15.52
CA GLU A 23 20.31 -11.46 14.16
C GLU A 23 20.08 -12.97 14.13
N ILE A 24 20.65 -13.70 15.10
CA ILE A 24 20.45 -15.15 15.24
C ILE A 24 18.99 -15.46 15.56
N ILE A 25 18.37 -14.72 16.48
CA ILE A 25 16.97 -14.92 16.84
C ILE A 25 16.04 -14.57 15.69
N LEU A 26 16.31 -13.48 14.98
CA LEU A 26 15.53 -13.11 13.79
C LEU A 26 15.52 -14.25 12.78
N HIS A 27 16.68 -14.83 12.47
CA HIS A 27 16.80 -15.95 11.55
C HIS A 27 16.09 -17.21 12.07
N GLN A 28 16.24 -17.54 13.36
CA GLN A 28 15.56 -18.68 13.97
C GLN A 28 14.03 -18.53 13.98
N ASN A 29 13.53 -17.33 14.26
CA ASN A 29 12.10 -17.03 14.24
C ASN A 29 11.55 -17.09 12.82
N ALA A 30 12.26 -16.54 11.84
CA ALA A 30 11.90 -16.65 10.44
C ALA A 30 11.81 -18.13 10.02
N LYS A 31 12.84 -18.93 10.34
CA LYS A 31 12.84 -20.37 10.09
C LYS A 31 11.63 -21.07 10.73
N LYS A 32 11.37 -20.85 12.02
CA LYS A 32 10.21 -21.42 12.73
C LYS A 32 8.88 -21.04 12.11
N TYR A 33 8.74 -19.79 11.65
CA TYR A 33 7.53 -19.31 11.00
C TYR A 33 7.27 -20.03 9.68
N PHE A 34 8.31 -20.17 8.85
CA PHE A 34 8.20 -20.90 7.59
C PHE A 34 8.02 -22.42 7.78
N ASP A 35 8.67 -23.02 8.78
CA ASP A 35 8.47 -24.42 9.15
C ASP A 35 7.00 -24.67 9.56
N LYS A 36 6.38 -23.75 10.32
CA LYS A 36 4.95 -23.81 10.68
C LYS A 36 4.01 -23.71 9.48
N LEU A 37 4.40 -22.95 8.45
CA LEU A 37 3.62 -22.82 7.22
C LEU A 37 3.73 -24.04 6.30
N GLY A 38 4.57 -25.04 6.63
CA GLY A 38 4.68 -26.29 5.88
C GLY A 38 5.26 -26.14 4.47
N VAL A 39 5.87 -24.99 4.17
CA VAL A 39 6.38 -24.67 2.84
C VAL A 39 7.74 -25.35 2.64
N LYS A 40 7.76 -26.49 1.93
CA LYS A 40 8.98 -27.29 1.68
C LYS A 40 10.01 -26.63 0.74
N LYS A 41 9.62 -25.64 -0.05
CA LYS A 41 10.51 -24.83 -0.89
C LYS A 41 10.11 -23.36 -0.74
N LEU A 42 10.90 -22.60 -0.01
CA LEU A 42 10.84 -21.15 -0.06
C LEU A 42 11.12 -20.74 -1.51
N ALA A 43 10.23 -19.95 -2.11
CA ALA A 43 10.51 -19.30 -3.38
C ALA A 43 11.87 -18.57 -3.25
N LYS A 44 12.68 -18.60 -4.31
CA LYS A 44 13.99 -17.97 -4.28
C LYS A 44 13.79 -16.49 -3.93
N ILE A 45 14.64 -15.93 -3.07
CA ILE A 45 14.52 -14.52 -2.64
C ILE A 45 14.45 -13.57 -3.85
N SER A 46 15.14 -13.92 -4.95
CA SER A 46 15.07 -13.17 -6.21
C SER A 46 13.64 -13.08 -6.75
N ASP A 47 12.91 -14.19 -6.71
CA ASP A 47 11.59 -14.29 -7.33
C ASP A 47 10.58 -13.53 -6.47
N LEU A 48 10.70 -13.66 -5.15
CA LEU A 48 9.91 -12.88 -4.20
C LEU A 48 10.18 -11.37 -4.31
N GLN A 49 11.44 -10.97 -4.55
CA GLN A 49 11.80 -9.58 -4.78
C GLN A 49 11.22 -9.04 -6.10
N VAL A 50 11.19 -9.86 -7.15
CA VAL A 50 10.58 -9.50 -8.44
C VAL A 50 9.08 -9.32 -8.27
N GLU A 51 8.38 -10.30 -7.69
CA GLU A 51 6.94 -10.21 -7.41
C GLU A 51 6.60 -9.01 -6.51
N PHE A 52 7.41 -8.77 -5.47
CA PHE A 52 7.22 -7.61 -4.60
C PHE A 52 7.40 -6.29 -5.34
N LYS A 53 8.40 -6.18 -6.22
CA LYS A 53 8.60 -4.97 -7.04
C LYS A 53 7.43 -4.75 -8.00
N GLU A 54 6.99 -5.80 -8.68
CA GLU A 54 5.84 -5.73 -9.58
C GLU A 54 4.55 -5.32 -8.84
N LEU A 55 4.29 -5.92 -7.69
CA LEU A 55 3.11 -5.61 -6.89
C LEU A 55 3.14 -4.17 -6.38
N ASN A 56 4.30 -3.69 -5.93
CA ASN A 56 4.45 -2.28 -5.53
C ASN A 56 4.29 -1.30 -6.69
N ALA A 57 4.79 -1.65 -7.88
CA ALA A 57 4.59 -0.84 -9.07
C ALA A 57 3.10 -0.73 -9.42
N LYS A 58 2.37 -1.86 -9.40
CA LYS A 58 0.91 -1.89 -9.60
C LYS A 58 0.17 -1.06 -8.54
N LYS A 59 0.54 -1.21 -7.27
CA LYS A 59 -0.03 -0.41 -6.17
C LYS A 59 0.17 1.08 -6.40
N LYS A 60 1.37 1.49 -6.79
CA LYS A 60 1.70 2.91 -7.03
C LYS A 60 0.89 3.48 -8.19
N ALA A 61 0.82 2.77 -9.32
CA ALA A 61 0.04 3.18 -10.48
C ALA A 61 -1.46 3.34 -10.14
N LEU A 62 -2.03 2.39 -9.40
CA LEU A 62 -3.43 2.49 -8.95
C LEU A 62 -3.67 3.67 -8.00
N TYR A 63 -2.72 3.95 -7.12
CA TYR A 63 -2.80 5.10 -6.22
C TYR A 63 -2.74 6.44 -6.97
N GLU A 64 -1.87 6.55 -7.97
CA GLU A 64 -1.76 7.75 -8.83
C GLU A 64 -3.08 7.98 -9.59
N GLN A 65 -3.62 6.94 -10.23
CA GLN A 65 -4.92 7.02 -10.92
C GLN A 65 -6.07 7.42 -9.98
N TYR A 66 -6.06 6.89 -8.74
CA TYR A 66 -7.06 7.26 -7.74
C TYR A 66 -7.00 8.75 -7.37
N TYR A 67 -5.80 9.30 -7.18
CA TYR A 67 -5.63 10.71 -6.86
C TYR A 67 -6.07 11.62 -8.02
N GLU A 68 -5.69 11.28 -9.26
CA GLU A 68 -6.12 12.02 -10.45
C GLU A 68 -7.64 12.03 -10.62
N LEU A 69 -8.29 10.87 -10.42
CA LEU A 69 -9.74 10.77 -10.49
C LEU A 69 -10.42 11.60 -9.40
N LYS A 70 -9.88 11.57 -8.18
CA LYS A 70 -10.40 12.34 -7.05
C LYS A 70 -10.32 13.85 -7.31
N ASP A 71 -9.20 14.32 -7.85
CA ASP A 71 -9.04 15.72 -8.20
C ASP A 71 -10.00 16.13 -9.33
N SER A 72 -10.16 15.28 -10.34
CA SER A 72 -11.10 15.51 -11.45
C SER A 72 -12.55 15.63 -10.96
N VAL A 73 -12.97 14.76 -10.03
CA VAL A 73 -14.30 14.82 -9.41
C VAL A 73 -14.49 16.12 -8.63
N LYS A 74 -13.47 16.57 -7.89
CA LYS A 74 -13.52 17.82 -7.13
C LYS A 74 -13.66 19.03 -8.06
N GLN A 75 -12.95 19.04 -9.18
CA GLN A 75 -13.06 20.08 -10.20
C GLN A 75 -14.47 20.09 -10.82
N TYR A 76 -14.99 18.92 -11.18
CA TYR A 76 -16.35 18.80 -11.73
C TYR A 76 -17.41 19.34 -10.75
N GLN A 77 -17.33 18.96 -9.47
CA GLN A 77 -18.24 19.49 -8.44
C GLN A 77 -18.14 21.01 -8.28
N THR A 78 -16.94 21.57 -8.44
CA THR A 78 -16.71 23.01 -8.35
C THR A 78 -17.36 23.72 -9.54
N VAL A 79 -17.14 23.21 -10.75
CA VAL A 79 -17.77 23.73 -11.97
C VAL A 79 -19.29 23.61 -11.88
N GLN A 80 -19.82 22.48 -11.41
CA GLN A 80 -21.25 22.28 -11.21
C GLN A 80 -21.85 23.32 -10.25
N ARG A 81 -21.22 23.54 -9.09
CA ARG A 81 -21.66 24.57 -8.12
C ARG A 81 -21.61 25.97 -8.71
N ASN A 82 -20.56 26.31 -9.45
CA ASN A 82 -20.45 27.60 -10.11
C ASN A 82 -21.55 27.79 -11.15
N LEU A 83 -21.88 26.75 -11.93
CA LEU A 83 -23.00 26.78 -12.88
C LEU A 83 -24.34 26.92 -12.17
N GLU A 84 -24.58 26.21 -11.06
CA GLU A 84 -25.79 26.33 -10.25
C GLU A 84 -25.97 27.74 -9.65
N GLN A 85 -24.87 28.40 -9.25
CA GLN A 85 -24.90 29.77 -8.73
C GLN A 85 -25.12 30.83 -9.82
N LEU A 86 -24.54 30.61 -11.00
CA LEU A 86 -24.60 31.56 -12.12
C LEU A 86 -25.84 31.38 -13.00
N LEU A 87 -26.45 30.19 -13.01
CA LEU A 87 -27.73 29.97 -13.69
C LEU A 87 -28.83 30.63 -12.85
N PRO A 88 -29.46 31.72 -13.32
CA PRO A 88 -30.65 32.22 -12.66
C PRO A 88 -31.67 31.08 -12.65
N GLN A 89 -32.19 30.73 -11.47
CA GLN A 89 -33.23 29.72 -11.33
C GLN A 89 -34.28 29.98 -12.41
N LYS A 90 -34.49 29.01 -13.30
CA LYS A 90 -35.49 29.13 -14.37
C LYS A 90 -36.85 29.37 -13.73
N GLN A 91 -37.23 30.64 -13.68
CA GLN A 91 -38.57 31.17 -13.77
C GLN A 91 -39.60 30.56 -12.81
N ASN A 92 -39.63 31.06 -11.57
CA ASN A 92 -40.92 31.35 -10.92
C ASN A 92 -41.40 32.73 -11.43
N LYS A 93 -41.83 32.77 -12.70
CA LYS A 93 -42.63 33.86 -13.26
C LYS A 93 -43.73 33.25 -14.12
N LYS A 94 -44.93 33.19 -13.54
CA LYS A 94 -46.31 33.21 -14.10
C LYS A 94 -47.21 32.66 -12.97
N SER A 95 -48.16 33.38 -12.38
CA SER A 95 -49.10 34.35 -12.95
C SER A 95 -49.53 35.40 -11.92
N ILE A 96 -49.24 36.68 -12.18
CA ILE A 96 -50.12 37.78 -11.75
C ILE A 96 -51.10 37.95 -12.90
N GLY A 97 -52.27 37.29 -12.77
CA GLY A 97 -53.42 37.53 -13.63
C GLY A 97 -54.33 38.54 -12.94
N TYR A 98 -54.64 39.62 -13.63
CA TYR A 98 -55.69 40.57 -13.25
C TYR A 98 -57.04 39.87 -13.30
N ASP A 99 -57.79 39.87 -12.19
CA ASP A 99 -59.24 39.75 -12.24
C ASP A 99 -59.86 41.15 -12.08
N ARG A 100 -60.88 41.37 -12.91
CA ARG A 100 -61.67 42.60 -13.04
C ARG A 100 -62.63 42.78 -11.87
#